data_AF-A0A165TYW3-F1
#
_entry.id   AF-A0A165TYW3-F1
#
_cell.length_a   1.000
_cell.length_b   1.000
_cell.length_c   1.000
_cell.angle_alpha   90.00
_cell.angle_beta   90.00
_cell.angle_gamma   90.00
#
_symmetry.space_group_name_H-M   'P 1'
#
loop_
_entity.id
_entity.type
_entity.pdbx_description
1 polymer ?
#
loop_
_entity_poly.entity_id
_entity_poly.type
_entity_poly.pdbx_seq_one_letter_code
_entity_poly.pdbx_strand_id
1 'polypeptide(L)'
;MEDLASAFSGLPYFNPMMMINRSGTCATTKLTQCTGFGVYQLDISAKFDQDPEGVPDLTKEDFLARKQVVDEVAAWVDAHQNKEPQVIYKNEWVPILYQYEVVKGSAKRNRDWGHLIFTDLTLKRYLLVMCFGEPTCGCGNPFHHDYDAIVKWHADRFMSLLKYIHHEDPKPLWVRATYTTTPKRSLDPDFLNSLEGPKDGTKTSPPIFHITAENFVPSLLSSEIEKIDNLRSQSSKKRPPSSVMAAVLGKKEDRPAMKAFTAANEKNPRQCAYCEKVGTHDMPRCGRCKLVRYCSPECQKQAWPNHKVFCKKAKTESK
;
A
#
# COMPACT_ATOMS: atom_id res chain seq x y z
N MET A 1 22.19 -4.40 -5.77
CA MET A 1 21.96 -3.53 -4.59
C MET A 1 20.68 -3.88 -3.80
N GLU A 2 19.87 -4.82 -4.27
CA GLU A 2 18.59 -5.21 -3.63
C GLU A 2 18.77 -6.24 -2.51
N ASP A 3 19.79 -7.09 -2.62
CA ASP A 3 20.17 -8.09 -1.62
C ASP A 3 20.77 -7.48 -0.34
N LEU A 4 21.27 -6.23 -0.44
CA LEU A 4 21.84 -5.50 0.69
C LEU A 4 20.75 -5.11 1.70
N ALA A 5 19.55 -4.72 1.28
CA ALA A 5 18.49 -4.32 2.21
C ALA A 5 17.93 -5.49 3.03
N SER A 6 17.89 -6.70 2.44
CA SER A 6 17.54 -7.94 3.15
C SER A 6 18.67 -8.38 4.09
N ALA A 7 19.93 -8.38 3.59
CA ALA A 7 21.12 -8.70 4.37
C ALA A 7 21.36 -7.76 5.56
N PHE A 8 20.90 -6.50 5.47
CA PHE A 8 21.05 -5.50 6.52
C PHE A 8 19.88 -5.44 7.50
N SER A 9 18.82 -6.23 7.31
CA SER A 9 17.75 -6.37 8.30
C SER A 9 18.28 -6.90 9.65
N GLY A 10 19.42 -7.61 9.61
CA GLY A 10 20.17 -8.13 10.75
C GLY A 10 21.35 -7.27 11.23
N LEU A 11 21.59 -6.07 10.67
CA LEU A 11 22.66 -5.20 11.16
C LEU A 11 22.20 -4.35 12.36
N PRO A 12 23.11 -4.04 13.30
CA PRO A 12 22.89 -2.96 14.25
C PRO A 12 22.61 -1.67 13.46
N TYR A 13 21.69 -0.83 13.93
CA TYR A 13 21.31 0.47 13.33
C TYR A 13 20.30 0.47 12.16
N PHE A 14 19.63 -0.64 11.83
CA PHE A 14 18.55 -0.62 10.81
C PHE A 14 17.34 0.23 11.26
N ASN A 15 17.21 1.46 10.76
CA ASN A 15 16.02 2.29 10.89
C ASN A 15 15.23 2.25 9.57
N PRO A 16 14.01 1.66 9.52
CA PRO A 16 13.21 1.61 8.30
C PRO A 16 12.89 2.99 7.73
N MET A 17 12.97 4.06 8.53
CA MET A 17 12.71 5.43 8.10
C MET A 17 13.93 6.12 7.48
N MET A 18 15.13 5.54 7.59
CA MET A 18 16.40 6.14 7.13
C MET A 18 17.07 5.36 5.99
N MET A 19 16.50 4.22 5.59
CA MET A 19 16.98 3.39 4.50
C MET A 19 15.84 3.14 3.52
N ILE A 20 16.08 3.39 2.24
CA ILE A 20 15.11 3.16 1.17
C ILE A 20 15.05 1.65 0.91
N ASN A 21 13.96 1.01 1.31
CA ASN A 21 13.64 -0.35 0.88
C ASN A 21 12.55 -0.29 -0.19
N ARG A 22 12.96 -0.45 -1.46
CA ARG A 22 12.04 -0.44 -2.60
C ARG A 22 11.04 -1.59 -2.56
N SER A 23 11.45 -2.74 -2.02
CA SER A 23 10.62 -3.93 -1.79
C SER A 23 9.78 -3.88 -0.50
N GLY A 24 9.80 -2.76 0.23
CA GLY A 24 9.02 -2.61 1.45
C GLY A 24 7.52 -2.50 1.17
N THR A 25 6.71 -3.34 1.80
CA THR A 25 5.26 -3.42 1.58
C THR A 25 4.42 -2.56 2.54
N CYS A 26 5.06 -1.73 3.39
CA CYS A 26 4.37 -0.87 4.36
C CYS A 26 4.08 0.50 3.75
N ALA A 27 2.81 0.77 3.40
CA ALA A 27 2.41 2.03 2.79
C ALA A 27 2.75 3.25 3.67
N THR A 28 2.54 3.14 5.00
CA THR A 28 2.90 4.22 5.93
C THR A 28 4.39 4.59 5.86
N THR A 29 5.28 3.60 5.77
CA THR A 29 6.72 3.82 5.65
C THR A 29 7.04 4.49 4.31
N LYS A 30 6.53 3.94 3.21
CA LYS A 30 6.76 4.46 1.85
C LYS A 30 6.31 5.90 1.68
N LEU A 31 5.10 6.24 2.13
CA LEU A 31 4.56 7.60 2.03
C LEU A 31 5.38 8.58 2.87
N THR A 32 5.79 8.18 4.08
CA THR A 32 6.66 9.03 4.90
C THR A 32 8.03 9.23 4.25
N GLN A 33 8.60 8.19 3.64
CA GLN A 33 9.85 8.28 2.89
C GLN A 33 9.73 9.17 1.66
N CYS A 34 8.61 9.14 0.93
CA CYS A 34 8.38 10.07 -0.18
C CYS A 34 8.43 11.53 0.27
N THR A 35 7.86 11.85 1.44
CA THR A 35 7.97 13.22 2.00
C THR A 35 9.37 13.59 2.47
N GLY A 36 10.23 12.62 2.79
CA GLY A 36 11.56 12.85 3.34
C GLY A 36 12.69 12.82 2.30
N PHE A 37 12.61 11.93 1.31
CA PHE A 37 13.65 11.68 0.32
C PHE A 37 13.25 12.07 -1.11
N GLY A 38 11.97 12.40 -1.35
CA GLY A 38 11.43 12.66 -2.68
C GLY A 38 10.94 11.37 -3.36
N VAL A 39 10.02 11.52 -4.31
CA VAL A 39 9.26 10.42 -4.91
C VAL A 39 10.15 9.44 -5.69
N TYR A 40 11.05 9.92 -6.55
CA TYR A 40 11.92 9.09 -7.39
C TYR A 40 12.82 8.13 -6.63
N GLN A 41 13.17 8.45 -5.39
CA GLN A 41 13.98 7.56 -4.56
C GLN A 41 13.24 6.25 -4.24
N LEU A 42 11.90 6.30 -4.24
CA LEU A 42 11.01 5.21 -3.90
C LEU A 42 10.41 4.52 -5.14
N ASP A 43 10.79 4.97 -6.33
CA ASP A 43 10.39 4.39 -7.61
C ASP A 43 10.72 2.89 -7.64
N ILE A 44 9.71 2.08 -7.96
CA ILE A 44 9.81 0.63 -8.02
C ILE A 44 9.86 0.08 -9.46
N SER A 45 9.89 0.91 -10.50
CA SER A 45 9.85 0.49 -11.91
C SER A 45 10.95 -0.53 -12.23
N ALA A 46 12.15 -0.33 -11.67
CA ALA A 46 13.28 -1.26 -11.81
C ALA A 46 13.02 -2.68 -11.32
N LYS A 47 12.02 -2.90 -10.43
CA LYS A 47 11.59 -4.26 -10.06
C LYS A 47 11.02 -5.01 -11.26
N PHE A 48 10.29 -4.30 -12.12
CA PHE A 48 9.59 -4.86 -13.27
C PHE A 48 10.44 -4.91 -14.55
N ASP A 49 11.71 -4.52 -14.47
CA ASP A 49 12.72 -4.76 -15.52
C ASP A 49 13.42 -6.12 -15.35
N GLN A 50 13.20 -6.78 -14.20
CA GLN A 50 13.81 -8.07 -13.89
C GLN A 50 13.04 -9.23 -14.53
N ASP A 51 13.70 -10.39 -14.60
CA ASP A 51 13.01 -11.63 -14.91
C ASP A 51 12.04 -12.01 -13.76
N PRO A 52 10.81 -12.48 -14.06
CA PRO A 52 9.86 -12.89 -13.02
C PRO A 52 10.42 -13.92 -12.03
N GLU A 53 11.32 -14.81 -12.46
CA GLU A 53 11.97 -15.81 -11.58
C GLU A 53 12.92 -15.16 -10.57
N GLY A 54 13.42 -13.94 -10.85
CA GLY A 54 14.24 -13.14 -9.95
C GLY A 54 13.46 -12.37 -8.88
N VAL A 55 12.12 -12.41 -8.90
CA VAL A 55 11.25 -11.65 -8.00
C VAL A 55 10.38 -12.61 -7.16
N PRO A 56 10.97 -13.27 -6.14
CA PRO A 56 10.33 -14.38 -5.42
C PRO A 56 9.18 -13.94 -4.50
N ASP A 57 9.02 -12.64 -4.26
CA ASP A 57 7.94 -12.08 -3.45
C ASP A 57 6.61 -11.97 -4.21
N LEU A 58 6.61 -12.18 -5.54
CA LEU A 58 5.42 -12.26 -6.38
C LEU A 58 5.34 -13.60 -7.11
N THR A 59 4.12 -14.09 -7.37
CA THR A 59 3.97 -15.17 -8.35
C THR A 59 4.25 -14.62 -9.75
N LYS A 60 4.60 -15.50 -10.70
CA LYS A 60 4.83 -15.10 -12.10
C LYS A 60 3.62 -14.38 -12.70
N GLU A 61 2.41 -14.85 -12.41
CA GLU A 61 1.17 -14.23 -12.89
C GLU A 61 1.00 -12.82 -12.32
N ASP A 62 1.16 -12.67 -10.99
CA ASP A 62 1.09 -11.39 -10.29
C ASP A 62 2.13 -10.39 -10.79
N PHE A 63 3.36 -10.87 -11.03
CA PHE A 63 4.45 -10.06 -11.57
C PHE A 63 4.07 -9.51 -12.95
N LEU A 64 3.66 -10.38 -13.87
CA LEU A 64 3.31 -9.99 -15.23
C LEU A 64 2.10 -9.06 -15.28
N ALA A 65 1.07 -9.32 -14.47
CA ALA A 65 -0.11 -8.46 -14.39
C ALA A 65 0.23 -7.05 -13.89
N ARG A 66 1.09 -6.95 -12.87
CA ARG A 66 1.53 -5.65 -12.33
C ARG A 66 2.51 -4.94 -13.25
N LYS A 67 3.44 -5.67 -13.89
CA LYS A 67 4.35 -5.14 -14.89
C LYS A 67 3.58 -4.45 -16.01
N GLN A 68 2.55 -5.10 -16.55
CA GLN A 68 1.75 -4.52 -17.61
C GLN A 68 1.15 -3.15 -17.22
N VAL A 69 0.60 -3.02 -16.01
CA VAL A 69 0.07 -1.74 -15.53
C VAL A 69 1.18 -0.69 -15.38
N VAL A 70 2.36 -1.07 -14.87
CA VAL A 70 3.51 -0.17 -14.76
C VAL A 70 3.97 0.31 -16.14
N ASP A 71 4.07 -0.59 -17.11
CA ASP A 71 4.47 -0.28 -18.48
C ASP A 71 3.43 0.62 -19.18
N GLU A 72 2.13 0.41 -18.97
CA GLU A 72 1.06 1.26 -19.52
C GLU A 72 1.09 2.68 -18.94
N VAL A 73 1.34 2.83 -17.63
CA VAL A 73 1.48 4.15 -17.01
C VAL A 73 2.77 4.84 -17.47
N ALA A 74 3.89 4.12 -17.60
CA ALA A 74 5.14 4.66 -18.12
C ALA A 74 4.98 5.16 -19.57
N ALA A 75 4.34 4.37 -20.43
CA ALA A 75 4.04 4.77 -21.80
C ALA A 75 3.17 6.04 -21.86
N TRP A 76 2.22 6.19 -20.92
CA TRP A 76 1.46 7.43 -20.80
C TRP A 76 2.35 8.61 -20.42
N VAL A 77 3.23 8.47 -19.42
CA VAL A 77 4.17 9.53 -18.99
C VAL A 77 5.04 9.97 -20.17
N ASP A 78 5.67 9.02 -20.87
CA ASP A 78 6.53 9.29 -22.03
C ASP A 78 5.80 10.05 -23.14
N ALA A 79 4.53 9.68 -23.38
CA ALA A 79 3.68 10.32 -24.38
C ALA A 79 3.18 11.71 -23.96
N HIS A 80 3.30 12.11 -22.69
CA HIS A 80 2.78 13.38 -22.15
C HIS A 80 3.84 14.31 -21.56
N GLN A 81 5.09 13.89 -21.39
CA GLN A 81 6.17 14.66 -20.74
C GLN A 81 6.34 16.10 -21.26
N ASN A 82 6.06 16.36 -22.55
CA ASN A 82 6.22 17.67 -23.19
C ASN A 82 4.88 18.30 -23.67
N LYS A 83 3.74 17.75 -23.27
CA LYS A 83 2.41 18.23 -23.71
C LYS A 83 1.86 19.31 -22.78
N GLU A 84 1.28 20.34 -23.39
CA GLU A 84 0.54 21.42 -22.71
C GLU A 84 -0.94 21.42 -23.14
N PRO A 85 -1.91 21.67 -22.22
CA PRO A 85 -1.69 21.89 -20.79
C PRO A 85 -1.29 20.60 -20.07
N GLN A 86 -0.49 20.73 -19.01
CA GLN A 86 -0.18 19.61 -18.12
C GLN A 86 -1.44 19.13 -17.38
N VAL A 87 -1.67 17.82 -17.36
CA VAL A 87 -2.71 17.15 -16.57
C VAL A 87 -2.30 17.16 -15.10
N ILE A 88 -1.08 16.71 -14.78
CA ILE A 88 -0.50 16.77 -13.43
C ILE A 88 0.85 17.45 -13.50
N TYR A 89 1.45 17.78 -12.34
CA TYR A 89 2.77 18.43 -12.32
C TYR A 89 3.79 17.59 -13.11
N LYS A 90 4.32 18.18 -14.20
CA LYS A 90 5.22 17.54 -15.18
C LYS A 90 4.66 16.30 -15.90
N ASN A 91 3.35 16.07 -15.86
CA ASN A 91 2.71 14.86 -16.41
C ASN A 91 3.36 13.55 -15.93
N GLU A 92 3.78 13.51 -14.66
CA GLU A 92 4.59 12.42 -14.11
C GLU A 92 3.82 11.55 -13.11
N TRP A 93 3.76 10.25 -13.37
CA TRP A 93 3.29 9.24 -12.41
C TRP A 93 4.43 8.30 -12.04
N VAL A 94 4.68 8.14 -10.74
CA VAL A 94 5.74 7.24 -10.25
C VAL A 94 5.14 6.10 -9.44
N PRO A 95 5.40 4.82 -9.79
CA PRO A 95 4.99 3.70 -8.96
C PRO A 95 5.83 3.66 -7.69
N ILE A 96 5.18 3.54 -6.53
CA ILE A 96 5.85 3.54 -5.21
C ILE A 96 5.61 2.26 -4.38
N LEU A 97 4.58 1.50 -4.74
CA LEU A 97 4.19 0.23 -4.11
C LEU A 97 3.67 -0.73 -5.19
N TYR A 98 3.99 -2.02 -5.06
CA TYR A 98 3.50 -3.12 -5.92
C TYR A 98 2.70 -4.18 -5.17
N GLN A 99 2.88 -4.24 -3.86
CA GLN A 99 2.06 -5.00 -2.94
C GLN A 99 2.16 -4.29 -1.59
N TYR A 100 1.02 -3.94 -1.00
CA TYR A 100 1.05 -3.12 0.20
C TYR A 100 0.00 -3.49 1.24
N GLU A 101 0.41 -3.30 2.48
CA GLU A 101 -0.49 -3.19 3.62
C GLU A 101 -0.38 -1.77 4.18
N VAL A 102 -1.45 -1.27 4.80
CA VAL A 102 -1.49 0.09 5.36
C VAL A 102 -0.34 0.33 6.32
N VAL A 103 -0.11 -0.61 7.22
CA VAL A 103 0.99 -0.61 8.19
C VAL A 103 1.42 -2.04 8.49
N LYS A 104 2.71 -2.26 8.76
CA LYS A 104 3.28 -3.61 8.92
C LYS A 104 2.46 -4.54 9.83
N GLY A 105 2.15 -5.73 9.34
CA GLY A 105 1.35 -6.76 9.97
C GLY A 105 -0.14 -6.43 10.17
N SER A 106 -0.70 -5.46 9.45
CA SER A 106 -2.14 -5.17 9.38
C SER A 106 -2.88 -6.10 8.41
N ALA A 107 -2.25 -6.52 7.32
CA ALA A 107 -2.87 -7.44 6.36
C ALA A 107 -2.94 -8.86 6.93
N LYS A 108 -4.13 -9.43 7.11
CA LYS A 108 -4.36 -10.77 7.66
C LYS A 108 -4.84 -11.77 6.64
N ARG A 109 -5.54 -11.31 5.62
CA ARG A 109 -6.04 -12.11 4.51
C ARG A 109 -5.61 -11.51 3.18
N ASN A 110 -5.73 -12.28 2.10
CA ASN A 110 -5.35 -11.82 0.75
C ASN A 110 -6.04 -10.49 0.40
N ARG A 111 -7.32 -10.34 0.75
CA ARG A 111 -8.07 -9.08 0.53
C ARG A 111 -7.52 -7.86 1.25
N ASP A 112 -6.72 -8.04 2.30
CA ASP A 112 -6.16 -6.91 3.05
C ASP A 112 -4.92 -6.31 2.38
N TRP A 113 -4.34 -6.99 1.38
CA TRP A 113 -3.26 -6.47 0.54
C TRP A 113 -3.83 -5.64 -0.60
N GLY A 114 -3.28 -4.45 -0.82
CA GLY A 114 -3.43 -3.71 -2.07
C GLY A 114 -2.25 -4.00 -2.99
N HIS A 115 -2.38 -3.66 -4.28
CA HIS A 115 -1.37 -4.01 -5.29
C HIS A 115 -0.53 -2.78 -5.64
N LEU A 116 -0.88 -2.06 -6.71
CA LEU A 116 -0.09 -0.94 -7.20
C LEU A 116 -0.58 0.40 -6.64
N ILE A 117 0.37 1.24 -6.21
CA ILE A 117 0.14 2.66 -5.96
C ILE A 117 1.13 3.46 -6.78
N PHE A 118 0.59 4.43 -7.51
CA PHE A 118 1.35 5.51 -8.14
C PHE A 118 1.04 6.82 -7.44
N THR A 119 1.97 7.76 -7.51
CA THR A 119 1.76 9.13 -7.01
C THR A 119 2.32 10.15 -7.98
N ASP A 120 1.72 11.33 -7.99
CA ASP A 120 2.31 12.48 -8.66
C ASP A 120 3.49 13.04 -7.83
N LEU A 121 4.32 13.88 -8.45
CA LEU A 121 5.47 14.47 -7.75
C LEU A 121 5.07 15.45 -6.63
N THR A 122 3.77 15.81 -6.53
CA THR A 122 3.26 16.69 -5.47
C THR A 122 2.75 15.92 -4.24
N LEU A 123 2.66 14.59 -4.32
CA LEU A 123 2.09 13.72 -3.29
C LEU A 123 0.64 14.06 -2.90
N LYS A 124 -0.09 14.71 -3.81
CA LYS A 124 -1.49 15.09 -3.61
C LYS A 124 -2.45 14.17 -4.36
N ARG A 125 -1.97 13.48 -5.40
CA ARG A 125 -2.78 12.60 -6.24
C ARG A 125 -2.17 11.22 -6.28
N TYR A 126 -3.04 10.21 -6.28
CA TYR A 126 -2.63 8.82 -6.25
C TYR A 126 -3.48 7.98 -7.18
N LEU A 127 -2.83 7.10 -7.93
CA LEU A 127 -3.51 6.03 -8.66
C LEU A 127 -3.36 4.73 -7.87
N LEU A 128 -4.44 3.97 -7.77
CA LEU A 128 -4.49 2.66 -7.14
C LEU A 128 -5.01 1.65 -8.16
N VAL A 129 -4.21 0.64 -8.47
CA VAL A 129 -4.62 -0.40 -9.42
C VAL A 129 -4.49 -1.75 -8.74
N MET A 130 -5.61 -2.46 -8.64
CA MET A 130 -5.63 -3.88 -8.25
C MET A 130 -5.55 -4.74 -9.51
N CYS A 131 -4.89 -5.89 -9.41
CA CYS A 131 -4.72 -6.81 -10.53
C CYS A 131 -5.26 -8.17 -10.09
N PHE A 132 -6.40 -8.57 -10.62
CA PHE A 132 -6.99 -9.87 -10.29
C PHE A 132 -6.63 -10.89 -11.38
N GLY A 133 -6.14 -12.05 -10.96
CA GLY A 133 -5.80 -13.16 -11.87
C GLY A 133 -7.04 -13.84 -12.44
N GLU A 134 -6.88 -15.10 -12.85
CA GLU A 134 -8.01 -15.91 -13.33
C GLU A 134 -9.18 -15.94 -12.32
N PRO A 135 -10.44 -15.82 -12.78
CA PRO A 135 -11.60 -15.84 -11.89
C PRO A 135 -11.63 -17.15 -11.11
N THR A 136 -11.49 -17.09 -9.78
CA THR A 136 -11.63 -18.27 -8.92
C THR A 136 -13.10 -18.56 -8.59
N CYS A 137 -14.06 -17.93 -9.28
CA CYS A 137 -15.50 -18.21 -9.12
C CYS A 137 -15.93 -19.32 -10.07
N GLY A 138 -16.71 -20.27 -9.55
CA GLY A 138 -17.35 -21.33 -10.36
C GLY A 138 -18.40 -20.83 -11.38
N CYS A 139 -18.57 -19.52 -11.53
CA CYS A 139 -19.53 -18.88 -12.41
C CYS A 139 -18.92 -18.29 -13.70
N GLY A 140 -17.59 -18.23 -13.81
CA GLY A 140 -16.90 -17.76 -15.03
C GLY A 140 -17.00 -16.27 -15.36
N ASN A 141 -17.62 -15.43 -14.52
CA ASN A 141 -17.67 -13.98 -14.72
C ASN A 141 -16.44 -13.29 -14.08
N PRO A 142 -15.56 -12.62 -14.85
CA PRO A 142 -14.38 -11.94 -14.31
C PRO A 142 -14.68 -10.63 -13.57
N PHE A 143 -15.90 -10.12 -13.63
CA PHE A 143 -16.29 -8.86 -12.98
C PHE A 143 -17.30 -9.11 -11.87
N HIS A 144 -16.78 -9.48 -10.69
CA HIS A 144 -17.60 -9.61 -9.50
C HIS A 144 -17.86 -8.25 -8.85
N HIS A 145 -19.08 -8.06 -8.32
CA HIS A 145 -19.37 -6.97 -7.36
C HIS A 145 -18.36 -6.94 -6.19
N ASP A 146 -17.76 -8.09 -5.85
CA ASP A 146 -16.70 -8.18 -4.85
C ASP A 146 -15.43 -7.40 -5.24
N TYR A 147 -15.05 -7.37 -6.53
CA TYR A 147 -13.88 -6.61 -7.00
C TYR A 147 -14.13 -5.11 -6.89
N ASP A 148 -15.29 -4.65 -7.33
CA ASP A 148 -15.71 -3.25 -7.18
C ASP A 148 -15.68 -2.85 -5.69
N ALA A 149 -16.28 -3.67 -4.83
CA ALA A 149 -16.36 -3.40 -3.40
C ALA A 149 -14.99 -3.35 -2.73
N ILE A 150 -14.09 -4.30 -3.03
CA ILE A 150 -12.77 -4.34 -2.40
C ILE A 150 -11.84 -3.26 -2.93
N VAL A 151 -11.91 -2.91 -4.22
CA VAL A 151 -11.11 -1.84 -4.82
C VAL A 151 -11.53 -0.49 -4.26
N LYS A 152 -12.84 -0.22 -4.20
CA LYS A 152 -13.35 1.00 -3.57
C LYS A 152 -12.94 1.07 -2.10
N TRP A 153 -13.08 -0.04 -1.36
CA TRP A 153 -12.66 -0.11 0.04
C TRP A 153 -11.15 0.18 0.22
N HIS A 154 -10.29 -0.34 -0.65
CA HIS A 154 -8.86 -0.03 -0.63
C HIS A 154 -8.58 1.44 -0.93
N ALA A 155 -9.34 2.06 -1.84
CA ALA A 155 -9.22 3.49 -2.13
C ALA A 155 -9.64 4.36 -0.93
N ASP A 156 -10.77 4.07 -0.31
CA ASP A 156 -11.25 4.71 0.93
C ASP A 156 -10.24 4.56 2.07
N ARG A 157 -9.63 3.38 2.18
CA ARG A 157 -8.63 3.05 3.19
C ARG A 157 -7.29 3.70 2.96
N PHE A 158 -6.87 3.81 1.72
CA PHE A 158 -5.67 4.55 1.36
C PHE A 158 -5.87 6.05 1.57
N MET A 159 -7.03 6.61 1.23
CA MET A 159 -7.38 8.00 1.55
C MET A 159 -7.43 8.24 3.06
N SER A 160 -7.98 7.31 3.84
CA SER A 160 -7.96 7.37 5.31
C SER A 160 -6.52 7.42 5.85
N LEU A 161 -5.61 6.63 5.28
CA LEU A 161 -4.18 6.68 5.63
C LEU A 161 -3.57 8.04 5.27
N LEU A 162 -3.74 8.50 4.04
CA LEU A 162 -3.22 9.79 3.57
C LEU A 162 -3.71 10.95 4.43
N LYS A 163 -5.02 11.00 4.72
CA LYS A 163 -5.61 12.00 5.61
C LYS A 163 -5.03 11.93 7.01
N TYR A 164 -4.62 10.75 7.49
CA TYR A 164 -4.00 10.61 8.80
C TYR A 164 -2.53 11.09 8.82
N ILE A 165 -1.73 10.69 7.82
CA ILE A 165 -0.29 10.93 7.83
C ILE A 165 0.14 12.24 7.14
N HIS A 166 -0.69 12.79 6.25
CA HIS A 166 -0.45 14.02 5.49
C HIS A 166 -1.59 15.07 5.70
N HIS A 167 -2.11 15.21 6.93
CA HIS A 167 -3.18 16.18 7.23
C HIS A 167 -2.76 17.65 7.18
N GLU A 168 -1.47 17.95 7.34
CA GLU A 168 -0.94 19.32 7.31
C GLU A 168 -0.48 19.69 5.90
N ASP A 169 0.58 19.05 5.40
CA ASP A 169 1.15 19.22 4.06
C ASP A 169 2.01 17.99 3.71
N PRO A 170 1.95 17.46 2.47
CA PRO A 170 1.03 17.80 1.38
C PRO A 170 -0.38 17.22 1.61
N LYS A 171 -1.41 18.08 1.60
CA LYS A 171 -2.79 17.60 1.75
C LYS A 171 -3.22 16.76 0.54
N PRO A 172 -3.69 15.52 0.73
CA PRO A 172 -4.16 14.68 -0.37
C PRO A 172 -5.43 15.28 -0.98
N LEU A 173 -5.49 15.32 -2.32
CA LEU A 173 -6.67 15.73 -3.07
C LEU A 173 -7.55 14.52 -3.35
N TRP A 174 -6.99 13.49 -3.96
CA TRP A 174 -7.75 12.31 -4.33
C TRP A 174 -6.90 11.05 -4.48
N VAL A 175 -7.57 9.91 -4.34
CA VAL A 175 -7.12 8.58 -4.75
C VAL A 175 -8.08 8.11 -5.84
N ARG A 176 -7.55 7.85 -7.04
CA ARG A 176 -8.31 7.25 -8.12
C ARG A 176 -7.96 5.78 -8.20
N ALA A 177 -8.96 4.92 -8.15
CA ALA A 177 -8.78 3.49 -8.12
C ALA A 177 -9.52 2.77 -9.24
N THR A 178 -8.90 1.73 -9.78
CA THR A 178 -9.53 0.78 -10.70
C THR A 178 -8.86 -0.59 -10.54
N TYR A 179 -9.21 -1.54 -11.40
CA TYR A 179 -8.57 -2.83 -11.43
C TYR A 179 -8.43 -3.37 -12.84
N THR A 180 -7.57 -4.38 -12.98
CA THR A 180 -7.43 -5.18 -14.19
C THR A 180 -7.76 -6.64 -13.86
N THR A 181 -8.16 -7.40 -14.87
CA THR A 181 -8.42 -8.85 -14.77
C THR A 181 -7.64 -9.59 -15.86
N THR A 182 -7.42 -10.89 -15.73
CA THR A 182 -6.75 -11.66 -16.81
C THR A 182 -7.36 -11.46 -18.21
N PRO A 183 -8.69 -11.44 -18.41
CA PRO A 183 -9.28 -11.16 -19.72
C PRO A 183 -9.26 -9.66 -20.11
N LYS A 184 -9.08 -8.74 -19.15
CA LYS A 184 -9.00 -7.30 -19.41
C LYS A 184 -7.85 -6.68 -18.62
N ARG A 185 -6.65 -6.76 -19.22
CA ARG A 185 -5.41 -6.34 -18.54
C ARG A 185 -5.05 -4.86 -18.70
N SER A 186 -5.67 -4.15 -19.63
CA SER A 186 -5.36 -2.74 -19.90
C SER A 186 -6.23 -1.75 -19.13
N LEU A 187 -5.61 -0.61 -18.79
CA LEU A 187 -6.26 0.51 -18.14
C LEU A 187 -7.18 1.25 -19.11
N ASP A 188 -8.28 1.75 -18.58
CA ASP A 188 -9.13 2.68 -19.30
C ASP A 188 -8.39 4.03 -19.49
N PRO A 189 -8.33 4.62 -20.69
CA PRO A 189 -7.64 5.89 -20.92
C PRO A 189 -8.13 7.03 -20.01
N ASP A 190 -9.41 7.05 -19.63
CA ASP A 190 -9.96 8.09 -18.74
C ASP A 190 -9.36 8.00 -17.33
N PHE A 191 -8.81 6.84 -16.95
CA PHE A 191 -8.15 6.64 -15.67
C PHE A 191 -6.90 7.51 -15.51
N LEU A 192 -6.14 7.74 -16.58
CA LEU A 192 -4.90 8.52 -16.55
C LEU A 192 -5.09 9.98 -16.97
N ASN A 193 -6.01 10.25 -17.90
CA ASN A 193 -6.13 11.57 -18.53
C ASN A 193 -7.00 12.56 -17.76
N SER A 194 -7.95 12.10 -16.94
CA SER A 194 -8.84 13.01 -16.21
C SER A 194 -8.20 13.54 -14.93
N LEU A 195 -8.50 14.76 -14.50
CA LEU A 195 -8.24 15.22 -13.12
C LEU A 195 -9.46 15.18 -12.22
N GLU A 196 -10.63 15.25 -12.84
CA GLU A 196 -11.91 15.21 -12.17
C GLU A 196 -12.37 13.76 -12.03
N GLY A 197 -13.39 13.53 -11.21
CA GLY A 197 -14.06 12.23 -11.19
C GLY A 197 -14.64 11.89 -12.57
N PRO A 198 -14.97 10.60 -12.82
CA PRO A 198 -15.80 10.26 -13.97
C PRO A 198 -17.06 11.12 -13.99
N LYS A 199 -17.43 11.64 -15.15
CA LYS A 199 -18.67 12.43 -15.27
C LYS A 199 -19.86 11.55 -14.93
N ASP A 200 -20.89 12.15 -14.34
CA ASP A 200 -22.13 11.42 -14.01
C ASP A 200 -22.68 10.73 -15.26
N GLY A 201 -22.92 9.42 -15.15
CA GLY A 201 -23.39 8.58 -16.26
C GLY A 201 -22.31 7.93 -17.12
N THR A 202 -21.02 8.28 -16.96
CA THR A 202 -19.92 7.55 -17.60
C THR A 202 -19.78 6.16 -16.99
N LYS A 203 -19.99 5.12 -17.81
CA LYS A 203 -19.81 3.72 -17.41
C LYS A 203 -18.49 3.19 -17.97
N THR A 204 -17.46 3.14 -17.14
CA THR A 204 -16.25 2.39 -17.42
C THR A 204 -16.39 0.96 -16.89
N SER A 205 -15.70 0.01 -17.51
CA SER A 205 -15.66 -1.38 -17.07
C SER A 205 -14.23 -1.88 -17.22
N PRO A 206 -13.47 -2.14 -16.15
CA PRO A 206 -13.80 -1.91 -14.74
C PRO A 206 -14.16 -0.45 -14.40
N PRO A 207 -14.95 -0.22 -13.33
CA PRO A 207 -15.28 1.12 -12.87
C PRO A 207 -14.03 1.89 -12.41
N ILE A 208 -14.10 3.22 -12.53
CA ILE A 208 -13.12 4.14 -11.97
C ILE A 208 -13.73 4.76 -10.70
N PHE A 209 -13.12 4.49 -9.55
CA PHE A 209 -13.49 5.11 -8.28
C PHE A 209 -12.65 6.35 -8.05
N HIS A 210 -13.28 7.48 -7.77
CA HIS A 210 -12.57 8.73 -7.47
C HIS A 210 -12.91 9.19 -6.04
N ILE A 211 -11.97 8.95 -5.13
CA ILE A 211 -12.13 9.18 -3.70
C ILE A 211 -11.37 10.45 -3.31
N THR A 212 -12.06 11.44 -2.76
CA THR A 212 -11.50 12.71 -2.29
C THR A 212 -11.44 12.75 -0.75
N ALA A 213 -10.78 13.78 -0.20
CA ALA A 213 -10.71 13.98 1.24
C ALA A 213 -12.07 14.28 1.91
N GLU A 214 -13.09 14.59 1.10
CA GLU A 214 -14.46 14.94 1.49
C GLU A 214 -15.44 13.76 1.35
N ASN A 215 -15.23 12.85 0.40
CA ASN A 215 -16.20 11.78 0.09
C ASN A 215 -15.78 10.37 0.56
N PHE A 216 -14.55 10.20 1.06
CA PHE A 216 -14.05 8.90 1.47
C PHE A 216 -14.80 8.33 2.68
N VAL A 217 -14.85 7.00 2.76
CA VAL A 217 -15.36 6.28 3.92
C VAL A 217 -14.22 5.99 4.92
N PRO A 218 -14.30 6.49 6.17
CA PRO A 218 -13.31 6.19 7.20
C PRO A 218 -13.16 4.68 7.44
N SER A 219 -11.93 4.15 7.40
CA SER A 219 -11.72 2.69 7.40
C SER A 219 -10.44 2.21 8.08
N LEU A 220 -9.71 3.08 8.79
CA LEU A 220 -8.60 2.65 9.65
C LEU A 220 -9.11 2.11 10.98
N LEU A 221 -8.55 0.98 11.44
CA LEU A 221 -8.87 0.42 12.74
C LEU A 221 -8.01 1.07 13.84
N SER A 222 -8.51 1.14 15.08
CA SER A 222 -7.74 1.68 16.22
C SER A 222 -6.38 0.99 16.40
N SER A 223 -6.33 -0.34 16.17
CA SER A 223 -5.07 -1.11 16.24
C SER A 223 -4.08 -0.79 15.13
N GLU A 224 -4.56 -0.25 14.01
CA GLU A 224 -3.72 0.17 12.88
C GLU A 224 -3.19 1.56 13.13
N ILE A 225 -4.03 2.47 13.62
CA ILE A 225 -3.63 3.79 14.11
C ILE A 225 -2.53 3.67 15.17
N GLU A 226 -2.70 2.79 16.16
CA GLU A 226 -1.65 2.54 17.18
C GLU A 226 -0.31 2.14 16.54
N LYS A 227 -0.34 1.29 15.52
CA LYS A 227 0.88 0.87 14.82
C LYS A 227 1.47 2.00 13.98
N ILE A 228 0.63 2.78 13.31
CA ILE A 228 1.06 3.95 12.53
C ILE A 228 1.75 4.94 13.46
N ASP A 229 1.17 5.21 14.63
CA ASP A 229 1.76 6.08 15.65
C ASP A 229 3.09 5.52 16.18
N ASN A 230 3.15 4.22 16.49
CA ASN A 230 4.38 3.57 16.92
C ASN A 230 5.48 3.66 15.85
N LEU A 231 5.14 3.47 14.58
CA LEU A 231 6.05 3.61 13.45
C LEU A 231 6.51 5.07 13.30
N ARG A 232 5.59 6.03 13.34
CA ARG A 232 5.91 7.46 13.25
C ARG A 232 6.74 7.98 14.41
N SER A 233 6.61 7.41 15.61
CA SER A 233 7.45 7.74 16.76
C SER A 233 8.95 7.42 16.54
N GLN A 234 9.26 6.62 15.52
CA GLN A 234 10.64 6.41 15.06
C GLN A 234 11.20 7.63 14.33
N SER A 235 10.33 8.45 13.72
CA SER A 235 10.66 9.75 13.14
C SER A 235 10.47 10.89 14.16
N SER A 236 10.99 12.08 13.86
CA SER A 236 10.79 13.30 14.66
C SER A 236 9.39 13.91 14.50
N LYS A 237 8.52 13.36 13.64
CA LYS A 237 7.19 13.91 13.37
C LYS A 237 6.26 13.73 14.59
N LYS A 238 5.53 14.80 14.93
CA LYS A 238 4.50 14.78 15.97
C LYS A 238 3.35 13.82 15.59
N ARG A 239 2.62 13.37 16.60
CA ARG A 239 1.41 12.58 16.43
C ARG A 239 0.29 13.45 15.83
N PRO A 240 -0.56 12.92 14.93
CA PRO A 240 -1.74 13.65 14.48
C PRO A 240 -2.68 14.02 15.63
N PRO A 241 -3.39 15.16 15.54
CA PRO A 241 -4.43 15.52 16.49
C PRO A 241 -5.55 14.48 16.57
N SER A 242 -6.23 14.42 17.72
CA SER A 242 -7.38 13.52 17.95
C SER A 242 -8.53 13.73 16.95
N SER A 243 -8.72 14.96 16.44
CA SER A 243 -9.71 15.25 15.40
C SER A 243 -9.41 14.54 14.08
N VAL A 244 -8.13 14.51 13.68
CA VAL A 244 -7.67 13.78 12.49
C VAL A 244 -7.84 12.28 12.69
N MET A 245 -7.53 11.78 13.89
CA MET A 245 -7.76 10.38 14.25
C MET A 245 -9.25 9.99 14.14
N ALA A 246 -10.15 10.82 14.68
CA ALA A 246 -11.59 10.57 14.64
C ALA A 246 -12.13 10.57 13.19
N ALA A 247 -11.59 11.42 12.32
CA ALA A 247 -12.02 11.55 10.93
C ALA A 247 -11.69 10.32 10.06
N VAL A 248 -10.76 9.45 10.47
CA VAL A 248 -10.29 8.31 9.65
C VAL A 248 -10.62 6.96 10.28
N LEU A 249 -11.16 6.95 11.50
CA LEU A 249 -11.47 5.75 12.25
C LEU A 249 -12.73 5.07 11.69
N GLY A 250 -12.57 3.84 11.22
CA GLY A 250 -13.67 2.97 10.80
C GLY A 250 -13.83 1.75 11.70
N LYS A 251 -14.80 0.90 11.38
CA LYS A 251 -15.10 -0.33 12.11
C LYS A 251 -14.77 -1.57 11.27
N LYS A 252 -14.73 -2.73 11.92
CA LYS A 252 -14.41 -3.99 11.23
C LYS A 252 -15.57 -4.43 10.34
N GLU A 253 -16.78 -4.08 10.74
CA GLU A 253 -18.05 -4.41 10.11
C GLU A 253 -18.22 -3.67 8.78
N ASP A 254 -17.55 -2.53 8.62
CA ASP A 254 -17.54 -1.73 7.38
C ASP A 254 -16.70 -2.37 6.27
N ARG A 255 -15.96 -3.45 6.58
CA ARG A 255 -15.15 -4.16 5.59
C ARG A 255 -16.05 -5.00 4.68
N PRO A 256 -15.89 -4.92 3.34
CA PRO A 256 -16.70 -5.69 2.43
C PRO A 256 -16.53 -7.19 2.66
N ALA A 257 -17.66 -7.90 2.66
CA ALA A 257 -17.68 -9.35 2.64
C ALA A 257 -17.35 -9.83 1.21
N MET A 258 -16.40 -10.75 1.10
CA MET A 258 -15.99 -11.33 -0.19
C MET A 258 -16.72 -12.65 -0.34
N LYS A 259 -17.88 -12.63 -1.01
CA LYS A 259 -18.79 -13.78 -1.14
C LYS A 259 -18.42 -14.69 -2.31
N ALA A 260 -18.14 -14.10 -3.46
CA ALA A 260 -17.79 -14.79 -4.69
C ALA A 260 -16.27 -14.92 -4.87
N PHE A 261 -15.49 -13.93 -4.42
CA PHE A 261 -14.03 -14.01 -4.44
C PHE A 261 -13.52 -14.72 -3.18
N THR A 262 -13.51 -16.06 -3.23
CA THR A 262 -13.15 -16.91 -2.09
C THR A 262 -11.68 -16.78 -1.68
N ALA A 263 -10.77 -16.71 -2.65
CA ALA A 263 -9.32 -16.56 -2.41
C ALA A 263 -8.98 -15.31 -1.59
N ALA A 264 -9.82 -14.26 -1.65
CA ALA A 264 -9.69 -13.07 -0.82
C ALA A 264 -9.70 -13.35 0.69
N ASN A 265 -10.35 -14.45 1.11
CA ASN A 265 -10.51 -14.81 2.52
C ASN A 265 -9.38 -15.68 3.07
N GLU A 266 -8.48 -16.17 2.22
CA GLU A 266 -7.33 -16.97 2.62
C GLU A 266 -6.42 -16.20 3.58
N LYS A 267 -5.84 -16.92 4.55
CA LYS A 267 -4.97 -16.31 5.56
C LYS A 267 -3.58 -16.07 4.97
N ASN A 268 -3.06 -14.87 5.18
CA ASN A 268 -1.70 -14.56 4.77
C ASN A 268 -0.71 -15.29 5.68
N PRO A 269 0.33 -15.90 5.10
CA PRO A 269 1.40 -16.47 5.90
C PRO A 269 2.15 -15.37 6.67
N ARG A 270 2.77 -15.74 7.79
CA ARG A 270 3.50 -14.80 8.66
C ARG A 270 4.98 -15.11 8.66
N GLN A 271 5.79 -14.08 8.46
CA GLN A 271 7.24 -14.22 8.49
C GLN A 271 7.81 -13.80 9.85
N CYS A 272 8.71 -14.60 10.40
CA CYS A 272 9.49 -14.23 11.58
C CYS A 272 10.49 -13.12 11.23
N ALA A 273 10.56 -12.06 12.04
CA ALA A 273 11.46 -10.93 11.83
C ALA A 273 12.93 -11.23 12.20
N TYR A 274 13.24 -12.45 12.64
CA TYR A 274 14.61 -12.87 12.95
C TYR A 274 15.09 -13.97 12.01
N CYS A 275 14.43 -15.12 12.00
CA CYS A 275 14.86 -16.29 11.23
C CYS A 275 14.18 -16.39 9.87
N GLU A 276 13.34 -15.41 9.50
CA GLU A 276 12.66 -15.31 8.21
C GLU A 276 11.74 -16.47 7.83
N LYS A 277 11.60 -17.46 8.71
CA LYS A 277 10.70 -18.60 8.53
C LYS A 277 9.27 -18.09 8.40
N VAL A 278 8.62 -18.61 7.36
CA VAL A 278 7.22 -18.37 7.08
C VAL A 278 6.40 -19.42 7.83
N GLY A 279 5.56 -18.97 8.75
CA GLY A 279 4.67 -19.82 9.54
C GLY A 279 3.21 -19.65 9.12
N THR A 280 2.46 -20.73 9.24
CA THR A 280 1.01 -20.80 8.99
C THR A 280 0.18 -20.38 10.21
N HIS A 281 0.80 -20.28 11.39
CA HIS A 281 0.16 -19.90 12.65
C HIS A 281 0.39 -18.42 13.01
N ASP A 282 -0.47 -17.89 13.88
CA ASP A 282 -0.33 -16.53 14.40
C ASP A 282 0.93 -16.42 15.27
N MET A 283 1.97 -15.76 14.75
CA MET A 283 3.20 -15.48 15.50
C MET A 283 3.00 -14.33 16.51
N PRO A 284 3.54 -14.42 17.74
CA PRO A 284 3.48 -13.33 18.70
C PRO A 284 4.17 -12.08 18.17
N ARG A 285 3.63 -10.92 18.57
CA ARG A 285 4.16 -9.59 18.24
C ARG A 285 5.06 -9.10 19.36
N CYS A 286 6.03 -8.26 19.02
CA CYS A 286 6.74 -7.49 20.05
C CYS A 286 5.74 -6.70 20.91
N GLY A 287 5.73 -6.95 22.22
CA GLY A 287 4.78 -6.31 23.15
C GLY A 287 4.92 -4.79 23.25
N ARG A 288 6.08 -4.24 22.88
CA ARG A 288 6.36 -2.80 22.92
C ARG A 288 5.90 -2.07 21.66
N CYS A 289 6.51 -2.36 20.51
CA CYS A 289 6.21 -1.63 19.26
C CYS A 289 5.01 -2.21 18.49
N LYS A 290 4.69 -3.50 18.67
CA LYS A 290 3.65 -4.24 17.93
C LYS A 290 3.85 -4.30 16.39
N LEU A 291 5.02 -3.92 15.88
CA LEU A 291 5.33 -3.83 14.44
C LEU A 291 5.97 -5.10 13.87
N VAL A 292 6.70 -5.86 14.69
CA VAL A 292 7.42 -7.08 14.29
C VAL A 292 6.87 -8.30 15.01
N ARG A 293 7.05 -9.47 14.39
CA ARG A 293 6.60 -10.77 14.89
C ARG A 293 7.78 -11.73 14.96
N TYR A 294 7.72 -12.66 15.90
CA TYR A 294 8.74 -13.69 16.09
C TYR A 294 8.04 -15.04 16.23
N CYS A 295 8.61 -16.10 15.66
CA CYS A 295 8.04 -17.44 15.82
C CYS A 295 8.21 -17.97 17.25
N SER A 296 9.15 -17.44 18.03
CA SER A 296 9.38 -17.84 19.42
C SER A 296 10.03 -16.73 20.25
N PRO A 297 9.97 -16.82 21.60
CA PRO A 297 10.69 -15.92 22.50
C PRO A 297 12.21 -15.89 22.26
N GLU A 298 12.79 -17.00 21.81
CA GLU A 298 14.22 -17.12 21.49
C GLU A 298 14.57 -16.25 20.28
N CYS A 299 13.75 -16.31 19.21
CA CYS A 299 13.93 -15.43 18.04
C CYS A 299 13.79 -13.95 18.42
N GLN A 300 12.89 -13.62 19.36
CA GLN A 300 12.78 -12.25 19.86
C GLN A 300 14.03 -11.81 20.62
N LYS A 301 14.60 -12.67 21.48
CA LYS A 301 15.85 -12.38 22.21
C LYS A 301 17.03 -12.20 21.26
N GLN A 302 17.13 -13.04 20.23
CA GLN A 302 18.20 -12.97 19.24
C GLN A 302 18.09 -11.74 18.34
N ALA A 303 16.87 -11.30 17.99
CA ALA A 303 16.67 -10.05 17.26
C ALA A 303 16.86 -8.79 18.12
N TRP A 304 16.82 -8.90 19.46
CA TRP A 304 16.78 -7.75 20.36
C TRP A 304 17.95 -6.77 20.22
N PRO A 305 19.23 -7.20 20.05
CA PRO A 305 20.34 -6.28 19.88
C PRO A 305 20.14 -5.27 18.75
N ASN A 306 19.53 -5.70 17.65
CA ASN A 306 19.22 -4.86 16.50
C ASN A 306 17.87 -4.16 16.67
N HIS A 307 16.85 -4.91 17.10
CA HIS A 307 15.48 -4.40 17.23
C HIS A 307 15.35 -3.24 18.23
N LYS A 308 16.07 -3.28 19.35
CA LYS A 308 15.95 -2.30 20.44
C LYS A 308 16.19 -0.86 19.98
N VAL A 309 16.99 -0.66 18.94
CA VAL A 309 17.38 0.65 18.41
C VAL A 309 16.16 1.42 17.88
N PHE A 310 15.22 0.71 17.25
CA PHE A 310 14.01 1.28 16.64
C PHE A 310 12.72 0.85 17.33
N CYS A 311 12.79 0.01 18.37
CA CYS A 311 11.64 -0.42 19.14
C CYS A 311 11.09 0.71 20.00
N LYS A 312 10.19 1.51 19.42
CA LYS A 312 9.48 2.60 20.09
C LYS A 312 7.98 2.30 20.20
N LYS A 313 7.40 2.80 21.28
CA LYS A 313 5.95 2.88 21.49
C LYS A 313 5.61 4.36 21.50
N ALA A 314 4.56 4.76 20.79
CA ALA A 314 4.05 6.12 20.85
C ALA A 314 3.69 6.44 22.31
N LYS A 315 4.06 7.65 22.77
CA LYS A 315 3.60 8.14 24.06
C LYS A 315 2.09 8.33 23.98
N THR A 316 1.34 7.65 24.83
CA THR A 316 -0.06 8.01 25.06
C THR A 316 -0.03 9.38 25.73
N GLU A 317 -0.73 10.37 25.18
CA GLU A 317 -1.01 11.57 25.97
C GLU A 317 -1.87 11.10 27.16
N SER A 318 -1.27 11.16 28.35
CA SER A 318 -2.03 11.06 29.59
C SER A 318 -3.04 12.20 29.55
N LYS A 319 -4.33 11.86 29.72
CA LYS A 319 -5.37 12.86 29.97
C LYS A 319 -4.98 13.78 31.12
#